data_AF-A0A939IF37-F1
#
_entry.id   AF-A0A939IF37-F1
#
_cell.length_a   1.000
_cell.length_b   1.000
_cell.length_c   1.000
_cell.angle_alpha   90.00
_cell.angle_beta   90.00
_cell.angle_gamma   90.00
#
_symmetry.space_group_name_H-M   'P 1'
#
loop_
_entity.id
_entity.type
_entity.pdbx_description
1 polymer ?
#
loop_
_entity_poly.entity_id
_entity_poly.type
_entity_poly.pdbx_seq_one_letter_code
_entity_poly.pdbx_strand_id
1 'polypeptide(L)'
;MQAQEIKDRLKSLIEQASSIDRNLARRLDEINRWVKDIKPGSLTAKPFVIAFLLEVITDSTIWLIIKSLPSEEEQKAKFELMTPIERYWYGYLFPRWFNASDSKFYIWKQKLMAGEFNQVDDDIIKSIAQDIVQREGSFWQRYIADLSMATDLIVSRNNQPLCIQVTSVSEELNQQKYEAWQNTLRSWEIERGLFLSYNPKDTNFVNQLVNVALYNSDYLSGGKYLKFS
;
A
#
# COMPACT_ATOMS: atom_id res chain seq x y z
N MET A 1 -10.05 10.01 15.42
CA MET A 1 -10.13 11.22 14.59
C MET A 1 -11.52 11.32 13.97
N GLN A 2 -12.21 12.44 14.13
CA GLN A 2 -13.53 12.64 13.50
C GLN A 2 -13.40 13.17 12.05
N ALA A 3 -14.47 13.09 11.25
CA ALA A 3 -14.45 13.51 9.84
C ALA A 3 -14.03 14.98 9.64
N GLN A 4 -14.40 15.87 10.55
CA GLN A 4 -13.98 17.28 10.51
C GLN A 4 -12.48 17.42 10.78
N GLU A 5 -11.98 16.75 11.82
CA GLU A 5 -10.57 16.72 12.19
C GLU A 5 -9.68 16.16 11.06
N ILE A 6 -10.16 15.16 10.31
CA ILE A 6 -9.48 14.64 9.10
C ILE A 6 -9.28 15.75 8.07
N LYS A 7 -10.33 16.53 7.77
CA LYS A 7 -10.25 17.62 6.79
C LYS A 7 -9.30 18.71 7.24
N ASP A 8 -9.36 19.08 8.50
CA ASP A 8 -8.50 20.12 9.06
C ASP A 8 -7.03 19.66 9.07
N ARG A 9 -6.79 18.38 9.37
CA ARG A 9 -5.46 17.77 9.29
C ARG A 9 -4.93 17.72 7.86
N LEU A 10 -5.76 17.39 6.86
CA LEU A 10 -5.36 17.44 5.45
C LEU A 10 -4.93 18.85 5.03
N LYS A 11 -5.72 19.88 5.38
CA LYS A 11 -5.36 21.27 5.09
C LYS A 11 -4.01 21.66 5.71
N SER A 12 -3.82 21.35 6.98
CA SER A 12 -2.55 21.62 7.68
C SER A 12 -1.37 20.89 7.04
N LEU A 13 -1.55 19.64 6.59
CA LEU A 13 -0.52 18.89 5.88
C LEU A 13 -0.21 19.46 4.50
N ILE A 14 -1.21 19.99 3.77
CA ILE A 14 -0.99 20.67 2.48
C ILE A 14 -0.12 21.91 2.68
N GLU A 15 -0.41 22.72 3.71
CA GLU A 15 0.38 23.92 4.03
C GLU A 15 1.83 23.56 4.37
N GLN A 16 2.03 22.55 5.24
CA GLN A 16 3.37 22.07 5.60
C GLN A 16 4.11 21.48 4.39
N ALA A 17 3.45 20.63 3.60
CA ALA A 17 4.07 20.04 2.42
C ALA A 17 4.42 21.10 1.37
N SER A 18 3.68 22.20 1.28
CA SER A 18 3.95 23.24 0.27
C SER A 18 5.33 23.89 0.44
N SER A 19 5.89 23.90 1.65
CA SER A 19 7.26 24.40 1.92
C SER A 19 8.34 23.32 1.87
N ILE A 20 7.98 22.03 2.00
CA ILE A 20 8.92 20.90 2.11
C ILE A 20 8.98 20.07 0.82
N ASP A 21 7.82 19.65 0.32
CA ASP A 21 7.66 18.75 -0.84
C ASP A 21 6.40 19.11 -1.63
N ARG A 22 6.59 19.87 -2.72
CA ARG A 22 5.49 20.38 -3.56
C ARG A 22 4.67 19.27 -4.22
N ASN A 23 5.27 18.11 -4.51
CA ASN A 23 4.56 17.01 -5.15
C ASN A 23 3.60 16.34 -4.17
N LEU A 24 4.05 16.14 -2.92
CA LEU A 24 3.17 15.70 -1.85
C LEU A 24 2.04 16.72 -1.60
N ALA A 25 2.36 18.02 -1.56
CA ALA A 25 1.35 19.07 -1.38
C ALA A 25 0.25 19.02 -2.45
N ARG A 26 0.65 18.86 -3.73
CA ARG A 26 -0.28 18.70 -4.85
C ARG A 26 -1.15 17.46 -4.69
N ARG A 27 -0.57 16.31 -4.35
CA ARG A 27 -1.33 15.06 -4.16
C ARG A 27 -2.31 15.16 -3.01
N LEU A 28 -1.90 15.77 -1.89
CA LEU A 28 -2.79 16.03 -0.75
C LEU A 28 -3.93 16.98 -1.11
N ASP A 29 -3.67 18.02 -1.91
CA ASP A 29 -4.71 18.95 -2.38
C ASP A 29 -5.73 18.23 -3.28
N GLU A 30 -5.29 17.33 -4.17
CA GLU A 30 -6.20 16.51 -4.98
C GLU A 30 -7.11 15.63 -4.12
N ILE A 31 -6.57 15.05 -3.03
CA ILE A 31 -7.34 14.25 -2.07
C ILE A 31 -8.31 15.14 -1.28
N ASN A 32 -7.85 16.29 -0.79
CA ASN A 32 -8.70 17.24 -0.09
C ASN A 32 -9.85 17.73 -0.97
N ARG A 33 -9.60 18.09 -2.25
CA ARG A 33 -10.65 18.47 -3.21
C ARG A 33 -11.70 17.37 -3.41
N TRP A 34 -11.30 16.11 -3.33
CA TRP A 34 -12.23 14.98 -3.45
C TRP A 34 -13.19 14.87 -2.27
N VAL A 35 -12.76 15.24 -1.05
CA VAL A 35 -13.57 15.04 0.18
C VAL A 35 -14.07 16.31 0.86
N LYS A 36 -13.59 17.50 0.44
CA LYS A 36 -13.86 18.79 1.11
C LYS A 36 -15.36 19.11 1.23
N ASP A 37 -16.14 18.82 0.20
CA ASP A 37 -17.56 19.20 0.12
C ASP A 37 -18.50 18.12 0.68
N ILE A 38 -17.97 16.96 1.07
CA ILE A 38 -18.74 15.86 1.64
C ILE A 38 -19.12 16.20 3.07
N LYS A 39 -20.41 16.18 3.42
CA LYS A 39 -20.86 16.46 4.80
C LYS A 39 -20.17 15.49 5.79
N PRO A 40 -19.73 15.94 6.97
CA PRO A 40 -19.01 15.10 7.93
C PRO A 40 -19.71 13.76 8.24
N GLY A 41 -21.02 13.77 8.49
CA GLY A 41 -21.78 12.54 8.73
C GLY A 41 -21.80 11.56 7.54
N SER A 42 -21.86 12.07 6.31
CA SER A 42 -21.79 11.26 5.08
C SER A 42 -20.40 10.65 4.87
N LEU A 43 -19.35 11.35 5.31
CA LEU A 43 -17.98 10.84 5.27
C LEU A 43 -17.75 9.78 6.36
N THR A 44 -18.27 10.00 7.57
CA THR A 44 -18.21 9.03 8.68
C THR A 44 -18.91 7.72 8.33
N ALA A 45 -19.98 7.75 7.54
CA ALA A 45 -20.68 6.56 7.06
C ALA A 45 -19.87 5.74 6.02
N LYS A 46 -18.68 6.18 5.62
CA LYS A 46 -17.82 5.52 4.62
C LYS A 46 -16.51 5.05 5.26
N PRO A 47 -16.51 3.89 5.94
CA PRO A 47 -15.37 3.45 6.76
C PRO A 47 -14.07 3.30 5.97
N PHE A 48 -14.12 2.78 4.73
CA PHE A 48 -12.92 2.61 3.90
C PHE A 48 -12.37 3.93 3.38
N VAL A 49 -13.23 4.92 3.09
CA VAL A 49 -12.77 6.28 2.77
C VAL A 49 -12.05 6.87 3.99
N ILE A 50 -12.62 6.74 5.19
CA ILE A 50 -11.99 7.21 6.43
C ILE A 50 -10.64 6.51 6.66
N ALA A 51 -10.58 5.19 6.53
CA ALA A 51 -9.35 4.42 6.73
C ALA A 51 -8.24 4.86 5.75
N PHE A 52 -8.58 5.02 4.47
CA PHE A 52 -7.66 5.57 3.47
C PHE A 52 -7.17 6.98 3.83
N LEU A 53 -8.06 7.89 4.25
CA LEU A 53 -7.66 9.25 4.61
C LEU A 53 -6.74 9.27 5.85
N LEU A 54 -6.99 8.42 6.83
CA LEU A 54 -6.13 8.27 8.00
C LEU A 54 -4.74 7.73 7.62
N GLU A 55 -4.67 6.77 6.70
CA GLU A 55 -3.41 6.27 6.15
C GLU A 55 -2.63 7.39 5.46
N VAL A 56 -3.26 8.13 4.54
CA VAL A 56 -2.63 9.27 3.84
C VAL A 56 -2.10 10.30 4.84
N ILE A 57 -2.88 10.64 5.87
CA ILE A 57 -2.47 11.60 6.90
C ILE A 57 -1.26 11.08 7.68
N THR A 58 -1.28 9.82 8.09
CA THR A 58 -0.20 9.18 8.85
C THR A 58 1.07 9.16 8.02
N ASP A 59 1.00 8.65 6.80
CA ASP A 59 2.16 8.45 5.96
C ASP A 59 2.76 9.78 5.50
N SER A 60 1.91 10.77 5.19
CA SER A 60 2.38 12.14 4.88
C SER A 60 3.02 12.81 6.07
N THR A 61 2.47 12.63 7.29
CA THR A 61 3.06 13.18 8.50
C THR A 61 4.47 12.59 8.73
N ILE A 62 4.63 11.27 8.59
CA ILE A 62 5.92 10.61 8.75
C ILE A 62 6.91 11.09 7.70
N TRP A 63 6.50 11.15 6.43
CA TRP A 63 7.35 11.68 5.35
C TRP A 63 7.81 13.11 5.63
N LEU A 64 6.90 14.01 6.02
CA LEU A 64 7.24 15.41 6.30
C LEU A 64 8.13 15.54 7.53
N ILE A 65 7.94 14.74 8.59
CA ILE A 65 8.86 14.71 9.74
C ILE A 65 10.27 14.37 9.29
N ILE A 66 10.43 13.36 8.44
CA ILE A 66 11.74 12.96 7.92
C ILE A 66 12.31 14.08 7.05
N LYS A 67 11.53 14.58 6.09
CA LYS A 67 11.98 15.61 5.13
C LYS A 67 12.22 16.98 5.75
N SER A 68 11.72 17.23 6.96
CA SER A 68 12.01 18.45 7.73
C SER A 68 13.34 18.38 8.48
N LEU A 69 14.02 17.23 8.50
CA LEU A 69 15.32 17.11 9.16
C LEU A 69 16.38 17.96 8.44
N PRO A 70 17.31 18.60 9.19
CA PRO A 70 18.23 19.59 8.64
C PRO A 70 19.18 19.08 7.55
N SER A 71 19.55 17.79 7.57
CA SER A 71 20.55 17.21 6.68
C SER A 71 20.11 15.88 6.05
N GLU A 72 20.71 15.53 4.90
CA GLU A 72 20.46 14.24 4.25
C GLU A 72 20.94 13.06 5.10
N GLU A 73 22.02 13.26 5.87
CA GLU A 73 22.56 12.27 6.80
C GLU A 73 21.55 11.93 7.91
N GLU A 74 20.90 12.94 8.50
CA GLU A 74 19.85 12.74 9.51
C GLU A 74 18.61 12.06 8.90
N GLN A 75 18.24 12.41 7.66
CA GLN A 75 17.16 11.73 6.94
C GLN A 75 17.48 10.24 6.74
N LYS A 76 18.69 9.94 6.28
CA LYS A 76 19.16 8.57 6.07
C LYS A 76 19.19 7.78 7.37
N ALA A 77 19.73 8.37 8.44
CA ALA A 77 19.76 7.76 9.77
C ALA A 77 18.33 7.45 10.26
N LYS A 78 17.35 8.32 9.98
CA LYS A 78 15.95 8.07 10.35
C LYS A 78 15.35 6.88 9.61
N PHE A 79 15.66 6.70 8.32
CA PHE A 79 15.26 5.51 7.55
C PHE A 79 15.97 4.23 8.01
N GLU A 80 17.21 4.32 8.46
CA GLU A 80 17.97 3.16 8.97
C GLU A 80 17.39 2.58 10.27
N LEU A 81 16.71 3.40 11.07
CA LEU A 81 16.01 2.98 12.28
C LEU A 81 14.66 2.29 12.00
N MET A 82 14.13 2.39 10.78
CA MET A 82 12.87 1.76 10.40
C MET A 82 13.07 0.27 10.10
N THR A 83 11.99 -0.49 10.29
CA THR A 83 11.93 -1.87 9.78
C THR A 83 12.11 -1.89 8.26
N PRO A 84 12.53 -3.01 7.66
CA PRO A 84 12.76 -3.09 6.21
C PRO A 84 11.54 -2.70 5.38
N ILE A 85 10.36 -3.11 5.82
CA ILE A 85 9.09 -2.82 5.14
C ILE A 85 8.67 -1.36 5.27
N GLU A 86 8.86 -0.73 6.44
CA GLU A 86 8.61 0.70 6.64
C GLU A 86 9.56 1.54 5.79
N ARG A 87 10.84 1.17 5.80
CA ARG A 87 11.88 1.82 5.00
C ARG A 87 11.56 1.73 3.51
N TYR A 88 11.08 0.57 3.06
CA TYR A 88 10.65 0.39 1.69
C TYR A 88 9.40 1.21 1.36
N TRP A 89 8.43 1.26 2.27
CA TRP A 89 7.25 2.07 2.07
C TRP A 89 7.60 3.55 1.99
N TYR A 90 8.16 4.13 3.05
CA TYR A 90 8.43 5.57 3.13
C TYR A 90 9.59 6.01 2.26
N GLY A 91 10.63 5.18 2.08
CA GLY A 91 11.80 5.53 1.30
C GLY A 91 11.65 5.27 -0.20
N TYR A 92 10.68 4.45 -0.63
CA TYR A 92 10.56 4.02 -2.02
C TYR A 92 9.13 4.14 -2.58
N LEU A 93 8.16 3.39 -2.05
CA LEU A 93 6.83 3.30 -2.67
C LEU A 93 5.97 4.56 -2.48
N PHE A 94 5.86 5.04 -1.25
CA PHE A 94 5.07 6.22 -0.91
C PHE A 94 5.49 7.48 -1.69
N PRO A 95 6.79 7.86 -1.74
CA PRO A 95 7.23 8.97 -2.58
C PRO A 95 7.00 8.74 -4.06
N ARG A 96 7.14 7.52 -4.55
CA ARG A 96 6.86 7.22 -5.95
C ARG A 96 5.39 7.45 -6.29
N TRP A 97 4.47 7.10 -5.40
CA TRP A 97 3.04 7.32 -5.59
C TRP A 97 2.65 8.79 -5.75
N PHE A 98 3.15 9.68 -4.90
CA PHE A 98 2.81 11.10 -5.02
C PHE A 98 3.62 11.85 -6.09
N ASN A 99 4.76 11.30 -6.53
CA ASN A 99 5.58 11.87 -7.62
C ASN A 99 5.14 11.44 -9.02
N ALA A 100 4.55 10.25 -9.17
CA ALA A 100 4.09 9.74 -10.47
C ALA A 100 2.58 9.95 -10.70
N SER A 101 2.15 9.74 -11.95
CA SER A 101 0.73 9.77 -12.29
C SER A 101 0.09 8.39 -12.06
N ASP A 102 -0.77 8.27 -11.05
CA ASP A 102 -1.60 7.08 -10.87
C ASP A 102 -2.76 7.08 -11.90
N SER A 103 -2.63 6.23 -12.92
CA SER A 103 -3.63 6.09 -13.99
C SER A 103 -4.97 5.53 -13.50
N LYS A 104 -4.99 4.87 -12.34
CA LYS A 104 -6.20 4.29 -11.72
C LYS A 104 -6.80 5.21 -10.66
N PHE A 105 -6.16 6.35 -10.35
CA PHE A 105 -6.54 7.26 -9.26
C PHE A 105 -8.01 7.68 -9.28
N TYR A 106 -8.52 8.05 -10.45
CA TYR A 106 -9.92 8.44 -10.59
C TYR A 106 -10.87 7.26 -10.36
N ILE A 107 -10.53 6.08 -10.90
CA ILE A 107 -11.37 4.89 -10.87
C ILE A 107 -11.55 4.42 -9.43
N TRP A 108 -10.45 4.23 -8.70
CA TRP A 108 -10.56 3.67 -7.35
C TRP A 108 -11.16 4.67 -6.36
N LYS A 109 -10.97 6.00 -6.54
CA LYS A 109 -11.68 7.01 -5.72
C LYS A 109 -13.20 6.91 -5.86
N GLN A 110 -13.69 6.68 -7.08
CA GLN A 110 -15.12 6.47 -7.31
C GLN A 110 -15.61 5.21 -6.61
N LYS A 111 -14.91 4.09 -6.76
CA LYS A 111 -15.27 2.82 -6.10
C LYS A 111 -15.26 2.93 -4.58
N LEU A 112 -14.23 3.57 -4.01
CA LEU A 112 -14.10 3.76 -2.57
C LEU A 112 -15.24 4.66 -2.03
N MET A 113 -15.59 5.71 -2.77
CA MET A 113 -16.72 6.58 -2.42
C MET A 113 -18.08 5.87 -2.56
N ALA A 114 -18.25 5.01 -3.56
CA ALA A 114 -19.47 4.23 -3.77
C ALA A 114 -19.65 3.11 -2.74
N GLY A 115 -18.60 2.76 -1.99
CA GLY A 115 -18.61 1.59 -1.11
C GLY A 115 -18.48 0.27 -1.88
N GLU A 116 -18.07 0.33 -3.14
CA GLU A 116 -17.82 -0.83 -4.01
C GLU A 116 -16.43 -1.44 -3.80
N PHE A 117 -15.64 -0.85 -2.90
CA PHE A 117 -14.41 -1.45 -2.43
C PHE A 117 -14.78 -2.59 -1.46
N ASN A 118 -14.77 -3.81 -1.99
CA ASN A 118 -15.16 -4.99 -1.24
C ASN A 118 -13.91 -5.73 -0.76
N GLN A 119 -13.68 -5.65 0.54
CA GLN A 119 -12.62 -6.31 1.30
C GLN A 119 -12.91 -7.82 1.50
N VAL A 120 -13.43 -8.51 0.48
CA VAL A 120 -13.87 -9.92 0.59
C VAL A 120 -12.70 -10.84 0.99
N ASP A 121 -11.48 -10.45 0.66
CA ASP A 121 -10.26 -11.18 1.00
C ASP A 121 -9.62 -10.73 2.34
N ASP A 122 -10.19 -9.78 3.09
CA ASP A 122 -9.50 -9.20 4.26
C ASP A 122 -9.24 -10.19 5.39
N ASP A 123 -10.15 -11.13 5.64
CA ASP A 123 -9.92 -12.14 6.67
C ASP A 123 -8.82 -13.12 6.25
N ILE A 124 -8.67 -13.35 4.94
CA ILE A 124 -7.59 -14.15 4.38
C ILE A 124 -6.27 -13.40 4.47
N ILE A 125 -6.23 -12.13 4.08
CA ILE A 125 -5.05 -11.27 4.19
C ILE A 125 -4.61 -11.14 5.65
N LYS A 126 -5.55 -10.95 6.59
CA LYS A 126 -5.25 -10.95 8.04
C LYS A 126 -4.67 -12.28 8.51
N SER A 127 -5.23 -13.41 8.06
CA SER A 127 -4.72 -14.74 8.42
C SER A 127 -3.30 -14.96 7.91
N ILE A 128 -3.01 -14.56 6.67
CA ILE A 128 -1.67 -14.59 6.07
C ILE A 128 -0.71 -13.69 6.87
N ALA A 129 -1.13 -12.46 7.18
CA ALA A 129 -0.32 -11.50 7.93
C ALA A 129 0.03 -12.00 9.35
N GLN A 130 -0.93 -12.61 10.05
CA GLN A 130 -0.71 -13.21 11.36
C GLN A 130 0.30 -14.36 11.30
N ASP A 131 0.16 -15.26 10.33
CA ASP A 131 1.05 -16.41 10.17
C ASP A 131 2.46 -15.98 9.70
N ILE A 132 2.59 -14.90 8.91
CA ILE A 132 3.87 -14.25 8.62
C ILE A 132 4.58 -13.81 9.90
N VAL A 133 3.87 -13.11 10.80
CA VAL A 133 4.45 -12.64 12.07
C VAL A 133 4.83 -13.81 12.98
N GLN A 134 3.99 -14.85 13.06
CA GLN A 134 4.29 -16.05 13.84
C GLN A 134 5.56 -16.77 13.38
N ARG A 135 5.94 -16.60 12.10
CA ARG A 135 7.15 -17.17 11.50
C ARG A 135 8.29 -16.16 11.38
N GLU A 136 8.30 -15.16 12.27
CA GLU A 136 9.34 -14.13 12.38
C GLU A 136 9.51 -13.26 11.13
N GLY A 137 8.49 -13.23 10.27
CA GLY A 137 8.38 -12.28 9.18
C GLY A 137 7.73 -10.97 9.62
N SER A 138 7.81 -9.98 8.75
CA SER A 138 7.15 -8.68 8.89
C SER A 138 6.27 -8.44 7.67
N PHE A 139 5.17 -7.71 7.86
CA PHE A 139 4.27 -7.34 6.77
C PHE A 139 3.83 -5.88 6.89
N TRP A 140 3.51 -5.28 5.73
CA TRP A 140 2.93 -3.96 5.62
C TRP A 140 1.71 -4.03 4.70
N GLN A 141 0.58 -3.52 5.18
CA GLN A 141 -0.63 -3.36 4.38
C GLN A 141 -0.93 -1.87 4.27
N ARG A 142 -1.21 -1.41 3.06
CA ARG A 142 -1.53 -0.02 2.74
C ARG A 142 -2.58 0.03 1.64
N TYR A 143 -3.63 0.83 1.84
CA TYR A 143 -4.65 1.09 0.82
C TYR A 143 -4.03 1.64 -0.45
N ILE A 144 -3.04 2.55 -0.36
CA ILE A 144 -2.35 3.08 -1.55
C ILE A 144 -1.67 1.93 -2.33
N ALA A 145 -1.04 0.98 -1.65
CA ALA A 145 -0.36 -0.15 -2.29
C ALA A 145 -1.37 -1.05 -3.03
N ASP A 146 -2.51 -1.35 -2.42
CA ASP A 146 -3.56 -2.15 -3.05
C ASP A 146 -4.19 -1.39 -4.24
N LEU A 147 -4.71 -0.20 -3.99
CA LEU A 147 -5.51 0.58 -4.94
C LEU A 147 -4.70 1.04 -6.17
N SER A 148 -3.47 1.50 -5.95
CA SER A 148 -2.61 2.05 -7.01
C SER A 148 -1.63 1.01 -7.56
N MET A 149 -1.03 0.20 -6.69
CA MET A 149 0.12 -0.66 -7.03
C MET A 149 -0.25 -2.15 -7.14
N ALA A 150 -1.53 -2.51 -7.02
CA ALA A 150 -2.02 -3.90 -7.07
C ALA A 150 -1.23 -4.81 -6.12
N THR A 151 -1.00 -4.32 -4.89
CA THR A 151 -0.21 -5.01 -3.86
C THR A 151 -1.01 -5.07 -2.57
N ASP A 152 -1.43 -6.28 -2.19
CA ASP A 152 -2.23 -6.51 -0.98
C ASP A 152 -1.33 -6.50 0.27
N LEU A 153 -0.10 -7.00 0.13
CA LEU A 153 0.87 -7.10 1.22
C LEU A 153 2.29 -6.80 0.72
N ILE A 154 3.07 -6.12 1.55
CA ILE A 154 4.53 -6.06 1.43
C ILE A 154 5.10 -6.93 2.54
N VAL A 155 5.89 -7.94 2.21
CA VAL A 155 6.42 -8.90 3.17
C VAL A 155 7.94 -8.83 3.22
N SER A 156 8.52 -8.97 4.41
CA SER A 156 9.96 -9.13 4.57
C SER A 156 10.32 -10.07 5.71
N ARG A 157 11.23 -11.04 5.47
CA ARG A 157 11.89 -11.80 6.53
C ARG A 157 13.35 -11.37 6.73
N ASN A 158 14.19 -11.43 5.70
CA ASN A 158 15.61 -11.05 5.80
C ASN A 158 15.94 -9.71 5.13
N ASN A 159 15.29 -8.63 5.59
CA ASN A 159 15.53 -7.25 5.13
C ASN A 159 15.28 -6.99 3.62
N GLN A 160 14.57 -7.89 2.96
CA GLN A 160 14.27 -7.84 1.54
C GLN A 160 12.74 -7.77 1.31
N PRO A 161 12.17 -6.57 1.15
CA PRO A 161 10.75 -6.36 0.91
C PRO A 161 10.27 -6.97 -0.41
N LEU A 162 9.13 -7.64 -0.38
CA LEU A 162 8.49 -8.28 -1.52
C LEU A 162 7.02 -7.87 -1.60
N CYS A 163 6.61 -7.29 -2.73
CA CYS A 163 5.20 -6.97 -2.97
C CYS A 163 4.43 -8.23 -3.38
N ILE A 164 3.27 -8.45 -2.78
CA ILE A 164 2.46 -9.64 -2.96
C ILE A 164 1.05 -9.24 -3.39
N GLN A 165 0.53 -9.90 -4.40
CA GLN A 165 -0.90 -9.93 -4.70
C GLN A 165 -1.43 -11.35 -4.49
N VAL A 166 -2.54 -11.45 -3.76
CA VAL A 166 -3.25 -12.68 -3.43
C VAL A 166 -4.57 -12.71 -4.20
N THR A 167 -4.95 -13.86 -4.75
CA THR A 167 -6.19 -13.99 -5.53
C THR A 167 -6.72 -15.42 -5.55
N SER A 168 -8.00 -15.59 -5.87
CA SER A 168 -8.64 -16.91 -6.02
C SER A 168 -9.27 -17.12 -7.40
N VAL A 169 -8.69 -16.52 -8.45
CA VAL A 169 -9.27 -16.53 -9.80
C VAL A 169 -9.13 -17.91 -10.47
N SER A 170 -10.07 -18.24 -11.36
CA SER A 170 -9.99 -19.43 -12.20
C SER A 170 -8.75 -19.40 -13.09
N GLU A 171 -8.27 -20.58 -13.47
CA GLU A 171 -7.05 -20.74 -14.27
C GLU A 171 -7.11 -19.98 -15.60
N GLU A 172 -8.28 -19.93 -16.23
CA GLU A 172 -8.54 -19.21 -17.50
C GLU A 172 -8.30 -17.69 -17.39
N LEU A 173 -8.65 -17.07 -16.25
CA LEU A 173 -8.48 -15.63 -16.03
C LEU A 173 -7.15 -15.28 -15.34
N ASN A 174 -6.47 -16.28 -14.76
CA ASN A 174 -5.27 -16.11 -13.97
C ASN A 174 -4.12 -15.51 -14.80
N GLN A 175 -3.90 -15.98 -16.03
CA GLN A 175 -2.81 -15.48 -16.86
C GLN A 175 -2.97 -14.00 -17.23
N GLN A 176 -4.17 -13.59 -17.65
CA GLN A 176 -4.45 -12.19 -17.99
C GLN A 176 -4.32 -11.28 -16.76
N LYS A 177 -4.81 -11.72 -15.60
CA LYS A 177 -4.68 -10.97 -14.34
C LYS A 177 -3.21 -10.83 -13.92
N TYR A 178 -2.42 -11.88 -14.05
CA TYR A 178 -0.98 -11.85 -13.78
C TYR A 178 -0.24 -10.85 -14.69
N GLU A 179 -0.52 -10.85 -15.99
CA GLU A 179 0.10 -9.91 -16.93
C GLU A 179 -0.26 -8.45 -16.59
N ALA A 180 -1.52 -8.18 -16.28
CA ALA A 180 -1.97 -6.85 -15.86
C ALA A 180 -1.32 -6.40 -14.54
N TRP A 181 -1.18 -7.31 -13.58
CA TRP A 181 -0.49 -7.07 -12.32
C TRP A 181 1.00 -6.80 -12.53
N GLN A 182 1.69 -7.62 -13.34
CA GLN A 182 3.10 -7.44 -13.63
C GLN A 182 3.37 -6.09 -14.31
N ASN A 183 2.51 -5.71 -15.26
CA ASN A 183 2.60 -4.40 -15.91
C ASN A 183 2.37 -3.25 -14.92
N THR A 184 1.46 -3.42 -13.95
CA THR A 184 1.23 -2.44 -12.87
C THR A 184 2.51 -2.29 -12.03
N LEU A 185 3.10 -3.39 -11.56
CA LEU A 185 4.35 -3.35 -10.79
C LEU A 185 5.49 -2.66 -11.55
N ARG A 186 5.67 -3.00 -12.84
CA ARG A 186 6.69 -2.37 -13.68
C ARG A 186 6.45 -0.86 -13.85
N SER A 187 5.20 -0.43 -14.02
CA SER A 187 4.87 1.01 -14.11
C SER A 187 5.18 1.77 -12.83
N TRP A 188 5.14 1.09 -11.68
CA TRP A 188 5.57 1.60 -10.39
C TRP A 188 7.03 1.27 -10.07
N GLU A 189 7.80 0.77 -11.03
CA GLU A 189 9.20 0.35 -10.87
C GLU A 189 9.43 -0.64 -9.71
N ILE A 190 8.39 -1.36 -9.28
CA ILE A 190 8.50 -2.33 -8.20
C ILE A 190 9.31 -3.53 -8.71
N GLU A 191 10.50 -3.74 -8.14
CA GLU A 191 11.48 -4.68 -8.69
C GLU A 191 11.16 -6.15 -8.42
N ARG A 192 10.40 -6.44 -7.36
CA ARG A 192 10.17 -7.78 -6.85
C ARG A 192 8.70 -7.95 -6.54
N GLY A 193 8.07 -8.93 -7.18
CA GLY A 193 6.66 -9.19 -7.00
C GLY A 193 6.34 -10.69 -6.97
N LEU A 194 5.34 -11.04 -6.16
CA LEU A 194 4.81 -12.39 -6.07
C LEU A 194 3.29 -12.36 -6.27
N PHE A 195 2.82 -13.11 -7.26
CA PHE A 195 1.40 -13.29 -7.53
C PHE A 195 0.98 -14.66 -7.06
N LEU A 196 0.10 -14.69 -6.05
CA LEU A 196 -0.32 -15.88 -5.34
C LEU A 196 -1.79 -16.17 -5.64
N SER A 197 -2.04 -17.16 -6.48
CA SER A 197 -3.39 -17.72 -6.62
C SER A 197 -3.59 -18.84 -5.61
N TYR A 198 -4.78 -18.97 -5.03
CA TYR A 198 -5.12 -20.05 -4.11
C TYR A 198 -6.49 -20.66 -4.41
N ASN A 199 -6.66 -21.93 -4.02
CA ASN A 199 -7.95 -22.61 -4.05
C ASN A 199 -8.64 -22.45 -2.68
N PRO A 200 -9.78 -21.74 -2.58
CA PRO A 200 -10.48 -21.53 -1.31
C PRO A 200 -11.02 -22.83 -0.69
N LYS A 201 -11.06 -23.94 -1.45
CA LYS A 201 -11.44 -25.27 -0.93
C LYS A 201 -10.31 -25.99 -0.20
N ASP A 202 -9.06 -25.56 -0.34
CA ASP A 202 -7.93 -26.17 0.37
C ASP A 202 -7.80 -25.58 1.77
N THR A 203 -8.04 -26.36 2.82
CA THR A 203 -7.95 -25.88 4.20
C THR A 203 -6.55 -25.42 4.62
N ASN A 204 -5.49 -25.77 3.88
CA ASN A 204 -4.10 -25.44 4.20
C ASN A 204 -3.52 -24.31 3.31
N PHE A 205 -4.35 -23.64 2.49
CA PHE A 205 -3.83 -22.66 1.53
C PHE A 205 -3.03 -21.53 2.22
N VAL A 206 -3.48 -21.04 3.39
CA VAL A 206 -2.79 -19.94 4.11
C VAL A 206 -1.34 -20.30 4.40
N ASN A 207 -1.10 -21.49 4.95
CA ASN A 207 0.24 -21.97 5.30
C ASN A 207 1.13 -22.07 4.06
N GLN A 208 0.58 -22.58 2.95
CA GLN A 208 1.31 -22.68 1.68
C GLN A 208 1.68 -21.29 1.16
N LEU A 209 0.73 -20.35 1.13
CA LEU A 209 0.98 -18.98 0.68
C LEU A 209 2.06 -18.29 1.52
N VAL A 210 2.01 -18.46 2.84
CA VAL A 210 2.99 -17.88 3.78
C VAL A 210 4.38 -18.48 3.56
N ASN A 211 4.49 -19.80 3.37
CA ASN A 211 5.77 -20.46 3.06
C ASN A 211 6.38 -19.90 1.76
N VAL A 212 5.57 -19.80 0.71
CA VAL A 212 6.02 -19.26 -0.59
C VAL A 212 6.41 -17.79 -0.44
N ALA A 213 5.63 -16.98 0.29
CA ALA A 213 5.91 -15.57 0.53
C ALA A 213 7.23 -15.36 1.28
N LEU A 214 7.45 -16.06 2.39
CA LEU A 214 8.66 -15.91 3.20
C LEU A 214 9.90 -16.44 2.49
N TYR A 215 9.79 -17.57 1.79
CA TYR A 215 10.88 -18.09 0.97
C TYR A 215 11.28 -17.09 -0.11
N ASN A 216 10.31 -16.60 -0.89
CA ASN A 216 10.61 -15.69 -1.99
C ASN A 216 11.01 -14.29 -1.49
N SER A 217 10.56 -13.86 -0.31
CA SER A 217 11.04 -12.63 0.30
C SER A 217 12.57 -12.64 0.48
N ASP A 218 13.16 -13.81 0.73
CA ASP A 218 14.60 -13.95 0.92
C ASP A 218 15.37 -14.23 -0.37
N TYR A 219 14.78 -15.00 -1.29
CA TYR A 219 15.51 -15.57 -2.43
C TYR A 219 15.12 -15.03 -3.80
N LEU A 220 13.98 -14.33 -3.92
CA LEU A 220 13.60 -13.76 -5.22
C LEU A 220 14.55 -12.63 -5.58
N SER A 221 15.29 -12.79 -6.67
CA SER A 221 16.22 -11.75 -7.15
C SER A 221 15.48 -10.50 -7.65
N GLY A 222 16.17 -9.35 -7.65
CA GLY A 222 15.64 -8.11 -8.23
C GLY A 222 15.28 -8.25 -9.71
N GLY A 223 14.25 -7.53 -10.14
CA GLY A 223 13.73 -7.54 -11.51
C GLY A 223 12.94 -8.80 -11.87
N LYS A 224 12.53 -9.61 -10.89
CA LYS A 224 11.79 -10.86 -11.09
C LYS A 224 10.39 -10.77 -10.50
N TYR A 225 9.46 -11.39 -11.24
CA TYR A 225 8.06 -11.53 -10.87
C TYR A 225 7.70 -13.00 -11.01
N LEU A 226 7.14 -13.59 -9.96
CA LEU A 226 6.73 -15.00 -9.96
C LEU A 226 5.22 -15.13 -9.79
N LYS A 227 4.68 -16.20 -10.37
CA LYS A 227 3.30 -16.62 -10.23
C LYS A 227 3.27 -18.00 -9.60
N PHE A 228 2.47 -18.18 -8.56
CA PHE A 228 2.14 -19.48 -7.96
C PHE A 228 0.63 -19.66 -7.97
N SER A 229 0.16 -20.89 -8.14
CA SER A 229 -1.27 -21.23 -8.23
C SER A 229 -1.54 -22.60 -7.61
#